data_AF-A0A7W8Z3B0-F1
#
_entry.id   AF-A0A7W8Z3B0-F1
#
_cell.length_a   1.000
_cell.length_b   1.000
_cell.length_c   1.000
_cell.angle_alpha   90.00
_cell.angle_beta   90.00
_cell.angle_gamma   90.00
#
_symmetry.space_group_name_H-M   'P 1'
#
loop_
_entity.id
_entity.type
_entity.pdbx_description
1 polymer ?
#
loop_
_entity_poly.entity_id
_entity_poly.type
_entity_poly.pdbx_seq_one_letter_code
_entity_poly.pdbx_strand_id
1 'polypeptide(L)'
;MTGPASAERVLAYLTTGGRTIAETERLTGWPAHAIGRLIARQPRLQLDTGGRVVLLGEVVEPSVRGDDAVQALHAQVDDRRAALGFTWRDVRAQMRLTLRSLADLHDGTASPDVCERAQRWLATLTHVPSGPVDARELYEQMKARKELLGLTWSQVAIAAGSNCSTLNSMRRGLLSKQTQVRVQAWLAVTAPMSPEEERRSA
;
A
#
# COMPACT_ATOMS: atom_id res chain seq x y z
N MET A 1 40.36 -22.82 -3.67
CA MET A 1 40.47 -21.41 -3.26
C MET A 1 40.06 -20.56 -4.45
N THR A 2 38.81 -20.10 -4.48
CA THR A 2 38.28 -19.24 -5.54
C THR A 2 38.86 -17.83 -5.33
N GLY A 3 39.64 -17.32 -6.29
CA GLY A 3 40.21 -15.98 -6.21
C GLY A 3 39.12 -14.91 -6.03
N PRO A 4 39.49 -13.71 -5.54
CA PRO A 4 38.51 -12.63 -5.36
C PRO A 4 37.79 -12.35 -6.68
N ALA A 5 36.46 -12.19 -6.61
CA ALA A 5 35.65 -11.88 -7.78
C ALA A 5 36.19 -10.63 -8.50
N SER A 6 36.15 -10.59 -9.84
CA SER A 6 36.55 -9.40 -10.58
C SER A 6 35.58 -8.23 -10.31
N ALA A 7 36.05 -6.99 -10.47
CA ALA A 7 35.23 -5.80 -10.27
C ALA A 7 33.95 -5.80 -11.14
N GLU A 8 34.03 -6.29 -12.38
CA GLU A 8 32.89 -6.45 -13.28
C GLU A 8 31.84 -7.42 -12.72
N ARG A 9 32.29 -8.51 -12.11
CA ARG A 9 31.40 -9.50 -11.50
C ARG A 9 30.71 -8.93 -10.26
N VAL A 10 31.41 -8.14 -9.45
CA VAL A 10 30.83 -7.43 -8.30
C VAL A 10 29.78 -6.41 -8.78
N LEU A 11 30.05 -5.65 -9.84
CA LEU A 11 29.08 -4.72 -10.42
C LEU A 11 27.84 -5.44 -10.94
N ALA A 12 28.00 -6.57 -11.64
CA ALA A 12 26.89 -7.39 -12.10
C ALA A 12 26.02 -7.90 -10.93
N TYR A 13 26.65 -8.29 -9.80
CA TYR A 13 25.91 -8.70 -8.60
C TYR A 13 25.13 -7.55 -7.94
N LEU A 14 25.66 -6.33 -7.98
CA LEU A 14 25.00 -5.14 -7.45
C LEU A 14 23.78 -4.75 -8.30
N THR A 15 23.87 -4.86 -9.62
CA THR A 15 22.82 -4.40 -10.55
C THR A 15 21.71 -5.42 -10.78
N THR A 16 21.97 -6.74 -10.69
CA THR A 16 21.00 -7.80 -11.05
C THR A 16 19.93 -8.06 -9.96
N GLY A 17 19.67 -7.12 -9.05
CA GLY A 17 18.61 -7.33 -8.04
C GLY A 17 18.53 -6.33 -6.89
N GLY A 18 19.07 -5.11 -7.03
CA GLY A 18 18.94 -4.06 -6.02
C GLY A 18 19.47 -4.49 -4.65
N ARG A 19 20.66 -5.10 -4.61
CA ARG A 19 21.27 -5.64 -3.40
C ARG A 19 22.01 -4.58 -2.60
N THR A 20 22.17 -4.83 -1.30
CA THR A 20 22.96 -3.98 -0.42
C THR A 20 24.46 -4.28 -0.52
N ILE A 21 25.28 -3.34 -0.04
CA ILE A 21 26.73 -3.52 0.07
C ILE A 21 27.05 -4.75 0.94
N ALA A 22 26.34 -4.95 2.04
CA ALA A 22 26.58 -6.05 2.99
C ALA A 22 26.24 -7.43 2.42
N GLU A 23 25.24 -7.54 1.55
CA GLU A 23 24.93 -8.78 0.85
C GLU A 23 25.97 -9.11 -0.22
N THR A 24 26.44 -8.07 -0.91
CA THR A 24 27.46 -8.22 -1.96
C THR A 24 28.80 -8.61 -1.37
N GLU A 25 29.17 -8.05 -0.22
CA GLU A 25 30.35 -8.46 0.56
C GLU A 25 30.30 -9.95 0.93
N ARG A 26 29.17 -10.41 1.48
CA ARG A 26 28.98 -11.83 1.84
C ARG A 26 29.11 -12.78 0.65
N LEU A 27 28.66 -12.37 -0.54
CA LEU A 27 28.64 -13.23 -1.72
C LEU A 27 29.93 -13.22 -2.53
N THR A 28 30.61 -12.07 -2.58
CA THR A 28 31.79 -11.87 -3.44
C THR A 28 33.10 -11.92 -2.67
N GLY A 29 33.05 -11.84 -1.33
CA GLY A 29 34.21 -11.73 -0.45
C GLY A 29 34.91 -10.37 -0.53
N TRP A 30 34.33 -9.39 -1.23
CA TRP A 30 34.88 -8.04 -1.32
C TRP A 30 34.53 -7.24 -0.07
N PRO A 31 35.49 -6.54 0.55
CA PRO A 31 35.21 -5.76 1.74
C PRO A 31 34.30 -4.56 1.41
N ALA A 32 33.35 -4.26 2.29
CA ALA A 32 32.31 -3.23 2.06
C ALA A 32 32.87 -1.88 1.58
N HIS A 33 34.00 -1.44 2.13
CA HIS A 33 34.63 -0.17 1.73
C HIS A 33 35.20 -0.19 0.30
N ALA A 34 35.64 -1.35 -0.21
CA ALA A 34 36.08 -1.49 -1.59
C ALA A 34 34.90 -1.46 -2.57
N ILE A 35 33.79 -2.09 -2.19
CA ILE A 35 32.52 -2.03 -2.92
C ILE A 35 31.99 -0.58 -2.95
N GLY A 36 32.01 0.13 -1.82
CA GLY A 36 31.62 1.54 -1.74
C GLY A 36 32.45 2.44 -2.66
N ARG A 37 33.77 2.25 -2.73
CA ARG A 37 34.64 2.97 -3.68
C ARG A 37 34.34 2.62 -5.14
N LEU A 38 33.98 1.37 -5.42
CA LEU A 38 33.61 0.94 -6.75
C LEU A 38 32.31 1.60 -7.22
N ILE A 39 31.31 1.70 -6.33
CA ILE A 39 30.05 2.41 -6.59
C ILE A 39 30.31 3.90 -6.81
N ALA A 40 31.10 4.54 -5.95
CA ALA A 40 31.40 5.98 -6.06
C ALA A 40 32.13 6.36 -7.36
N ARG A 41 32.81 5.42 -8.00
CA ARG A 41 33.47 5.61 -9.31
C ARG A 41 32.52 5.44 -10.49
N GLN A 42 31.31 4.92 -10.27
CA GLN A 42 30.34 4.71 -11.32
C GLN A 42 29.30 5.83 -11.30
N PRO A 43 29.27 6.71 -12.32
CA PRO A 43 28.35 7.86 -12.35
C PRO A 43 26.88 7.45 -12.48
N ARG A 44 26.62 6.18 -12.82
CA ARG A 44 25.29 5.62 -12.99
C ARG A 44 24.80 4.85 -11.77
N LEU A 45 25.54 4.76 -10.67
CA LEU A 45 25.11 4.00 -9.49
C LEU A 45 24.92 4.94 -8.29
N GLN A 46 23.78 4.82 -7.62
CA GLN A 46 23.47 5.52 -6.37
C GLN A 46 23.04 4.53 -5.30
N LEU A 47 23.14 4.95 -4.05
CA LEU A 47 22.55 4.22 -2.92
C LEU A 47 21.19 4.83 -2.62
N ASP A 48 20.16 3.99 -2.48
CA ASP A 48 18.85 4.42 -1.98
C ASP A 48 18.89 4.67 -0.45
N THR A 49 17.80 5.17 0.11
CA THR A 49 17.66 5.41 1.56
C THR A 49 17.76 4.14 2.41
N GLY A 50 17.64 2.95 1.81
CA GLY A 50 17.82 1.64 2.44
C GLY A 50 19.22 1.04 2.25
N GLY A 51 20.16 1.74 1.61
CA GLY A 51 21.52 1.25 1.35
C GLY A 51 21.64 0.23 0.22
N ARG A 52 20.65 0.16 -0.67
CA ARG A 52 20.67 -0.67 -1.89
C ARG A 52 21.24 0.14 -3.05
N VAL A 53 21.99 -0.53 -3.93
CA VAL A 53 22.53 0.11 -5.13
C VAL A 53 21.47 0.15 -6.24
N VAL A 54 21.20 1.34 -6.76
CA VAL A 54 20.25 1.62 -7.85
C VAL A 54 20.96 2.28 -9.02
N LEU A 55 20.50 2.03 -10.25
CA LEU A 55 21.02 2.66 -11.46
C LEU A 55 20.33 4.02 -11.71
N LEU A 56 21.10 5.11 -11.71
CA LEU A 56 20.68 6.45 -12.11
C LEU A 56 20.33 6.48 -13.61
N GLY A 57 19.09 6.84 -13.92
CA GLY A 57 18.63 7.06 -15.31
C GLY A 57 18.05 5.81 -15.97
N GLU A 58 18.15 4.64 -15.33
CA GLU A 58 17.16 3.61 -15.54
C GLU A 58 16.02 3.96 -14.59
N VAL A 59 14.93 4.51 -15.13
CA VAL A 59 13.63 4.29 -14.48
C VAL A 59 13.48 2.78 -14.53
N VAL A 60 14.02 2.11 -13.51
CA VAL A 60 13.61 0.77 -13.16
C VAL A 60 12.15 0.97 -12.81
N GLU A 61 11.28 0.95 -13.82
CA GLU A 61 9.97 0.38 -13.61
C GLU A 61 10.26 -0.89 -12.83
N PRO A 62 9.78 -1.01 -11.59
CA PRO A 62 9.98 -2.23 -10.85
C PRO A 62 9.34 -3.35 -11.68
N SER A 63 10.15 -4.00 -12.52
CA SER A 63 9.93 -5.32 -13.08
C SER A 63 10.13 -6.31 -11.94
N VAL A 64 9.40 -6.08 -10.87
CA VAL A 64 9.06 -7.08 -9.91
C VAL A 64 8.11 -7.98 -10.70
N ARG A 65 8.65 -9.10 -11.18
CA ARG A 65 7.88 -10.10 -11.93
C ARG A 65 6.61 -10.43 -11.13
N GLY A 66 5.51 -10.60 -11.86
CA GLY A 66 4.12 -10.60 -11.40
C GLY A 66 3.90 -10.98 -9.94
N ASP A 67 4.40 -12.13 -9.51
CA ASP A 67 4.07 -12.68 -8.20
C ASP A 67 4.73 -11.92 -7.03
N ASP A 68 5.98 -11.49 -7.17
CA ASP A 68 6.68 -10.71 -6.12
C ASP A 68 6.04 -9.32 -5.93
N ALA A 69 5.45 -8.77 -7.00
CA ALA A 69 4.84 -7.45 -6.99
C ALA A 69 3.48 -7.51 -6.30
N VAL A 70 2.73 -8.56 -6.59
CA VAL A 70 1.46 -8.86 -5.93
C VAL A 70 1.71 -9.11 -4.45
N GLN A 71 2.78 -9.83 -4.07
CA GLN A 71 3.11 -10.07 -2.67
C GLN A 71 3.49 -8.77 -1.93
N ALA A 72 4.29 -7.91 -2.56
CA ALA A 72 4.63 -6.60 -2.00
C ALA A 72 3.39 -5.69 -1.86
N LEU A 73 2.45 -5.78 -2.80
CA LEU A 73 1.17 -5.07 -2.72
C LEU A 73 0.30 -5.61 -1.57
N HIS A 74 0.22 -6.93 -1.42
CA HIS A 74 -0.48 -7.55 -0.30
C HIS A 74 0.09 -7.11 1.05
N ALA A 75 1.42 -7.07 1.20
CA ALA A 75 2.07 -6.58 2.42
C ALA A 75 1.67 -5.13 2.75
N GLN A 76 1.65 -4.25 1.74
CA GLN A 76 1.17 -2.87 1.93
C GLN A 76 -0.30 -2.79 2.35
N VAL A 77 -1.15 -3.64 1.76
CA VAL A 77 -2.56 -3.74 2.16
C VAL A 77 -2.68 -4.23 3.60
N ASP A 78 -1.88 -5.20 4.01
CA ASP A 78 -1.89 -5.74 5.37
C ASP A 78 -1.41 -4.71 6.41
N ASP A 79 -0.31 -4.00 6.14
CA ASP A 79 0.19 -2.90 6.97
C ASP A 79 -0.87 -1.81 7.13
N ARG A 80 -1.51 -1.41 6.02
CA ARG A 80 -2.53 -0.36 6.05
C ARG A 80 -3.77 -0.82 6.81
N ARG A 81 -4.21 -2.07 6.58
CA ARG A 81 -5.30 -2.71 7.32
C ARG A 81 -5.03 -2.70 8.83
N ALA A 82 -3.83 -3.14 9.24
CA ALA A 82 -3.43 -3.18 10.64
C ALA A 82 -3.41 -1.78 11.26
N ALA A 83 -2.83 -0.80 10.58
CA ALA A 83 -2.77 0.59 11.05
C ALA A 83 -4.16 1.22 11.26
N LEU A 84 -5.14 0.86 10.42
CA LEU A 84 -6.52 1.35 10.53
C LEU A 84 -7.39 0.49 11.46
N GLY A 85 -6.87 -0.62 11.97
CA GLY A 85 -7.62 -1.57 12.79
C GLY A 85 -8.76 -2.26 12.02
N PHE A 86 -8.58 -2.46 10.71
CA PHE A 86 -9.53 -3.20 9.89
C PHE A 86 -9.30 -4.72 9.98
N THR A 87 -10.37 -5.47 9.83
CA THR A 87 -10.30 -6.91 9.56
C THR A 87 -10.19 -7.15 8.05
N TRP A 88 -9.74 -8.33 7.64
CA TRP A 88 -9.76 -8.72 6.22
C TRP A 88 -11.17 -8.70 5.62
N ARG A 89 -12.21 -8.91 6.45
CA ARG A 89 -13.60 -8.79 6.02
C ARG A 89 -13.96 -7.36 5.61
N ASP A 90 -13.43 -6.38 6.33
CA ASP A 90 -13.68 -4.95 6.09
C ASP A 90 -12.95 -4.49 4.83
N VAL A 91 -11.67 -4.87 4.68
CA VAL A 91 -10.87 -4.60 3.47
C VAL A 91 -11.58 -5.16 2.23
N ARG A 92 -12.03 -6.41 2.29
CA ARG A 92 -12.81 -7.04 1.22
C ARG A 92 -14.07 -6.24 0.88
N ALA A 93 -14.80 -5.78 1.88
CA ALA A 93 -16.02 -4.99 1.67
C ALA A 93 -15.73 -3.63 1.02
N GLN A 94 -14.63 -2.96 1.42
CA GLN A 94 -14.22 -1.68 0.86
C GLN A 94 -13.73 -1.79 -0.58
N MET A 95 -12.89 -2.79 -0.87
CA MET A 95 -12.39 -3.03 -2.23
C MET A 95 -13.42 -3.73 -3.14
N ARG A 96 -14.57 -4.17 -2.59
CA ARG A 96 -15.59 -4.98 -3.28
C ARG A 96 -15.02 -6.26 -3.91
N LEU A 97 -14.12 -6.93 -3.20
CA LEU A 97 -13.48 -8.16 -3.65
C LEU A 97 -14.25 -9.41 -3.19
N THR A 98 -14.03 -10.53 -3.90
CA THR A 98 -14.47 -11.84 -3.42
C THR A 98 -13.47 -12.41 -2.40
N LEU A 99 -13.84 -13.44 -1.64
CA LEU A 99 -12.89 -14.14 -0.76
C LEU A 99 -11.73 -14.77 -1.56
N ARG A 100 -12.05 -15.31 -2.73
CA ARG A 100 -11.05 -15.90 -3.63
C ARG A 100 -10.06 -14.84 -4.11
N SER A 101 -10.54 -13.70 -4.59
CA SER A 101 -9.68 -12.59 -5.04
C SER A 101 -8.75 -12.07 -3.94
N LEU A 102 -9.19 -12.10 -2.68
CA LEU A 102 -8.35 -11.72 -1.54
C LEU A 102 -7.28 -12.79 -1.25
N ALA A 103 -7.62 -14.07 -1.37
CA ALA A 103 -6.65 -15.17 -1.26
C ALA A 103 -5.63 -15.12 -2.41
N ASP A 104 -6.07 -14.89 -3.65
CA ASP A 104 -5.19 -14.74 -4.80
C ASP A 104 -4.20 -13.57 -4.57
N LEU A 105 -4.63 -12.48 -3.93
CA LEU A 105 -3.75 -11.36 -3.56
C LEU A 105 -2.73 -11.76 -2.49
N HIS A 106 -3.14 -12.55 -1.50
CA HIS A 106 -2.24 -13.09 -0.47
C HIS A 106 -1.20 -14.06 -1.05
N ASP A 107 -1.60 -14.87 -2.03
CA ASP A 107 -0.78 -15.92 -2.62
C ASP A 107 0.10 -15.43 -3.78
N GLY A 108 0.08 -14.12 -4.08
CA GLY A 108 0.86 -13.54 -5.17
C GLY A 108 0.27 -13.77 -6.57
N THR A 109 -0.93 -14.34 -6.68
CA THR A 109 -1.54 -14.77 -7.96
C THR A 109 -2.73 -13.91 -8.41
N ALA A 110 -2.94 -12.76 -7.76
CA ALA A 110 -4.05 -11.86 -8.07
C ALA A 110 -4.01 -11.37 -9.53
N SER A 111 -5.20 -11.34 -10.14
CA SER A 111 -5.38 -10.72 -11.46
C SER A 111 -5.03 -9.22 -11.45
N PRO A 112 -4.68 -8.62 -12.61
CA PRO A 112 -4.40 -7.19 -12.71
C PRO A 112 -5.50 -6.28 -12.16
N ASP A 113 -6.78 -6.60 -12.38
CA ASP A 113 -7.93 -5.83 -11.86
C ASP A 113 -7.97 -5.81 -10.32
N VAL A 114 -7.64 -6.93 -9.68
CA VAL A 114 -7.54 -7.01 -8.21
C VAL A 114 -6.39 -6.15 -7.70
N CYS A 115 -5.25 -6.17 -8.39
CA CYS A 115 -4.08 -5.36 -8.06
C CYS A 115 -4.40 -3.86 -8.19
N GLU A 116 -5.05 -3.46 -9.28
CA GLU A 116 -5.45 -2.06 -9.52
C GLU A 116 -6.42 -1.58 -8.43
N ARG A 117 -7.41 -2.39 -8.06
CA ARG A 117 -8.33 -2.06 -6.95
C ARG A 117 -7.60 -1.92 -5.61
N ALA A 118 -6.63 -2.79 -5.35
CA ALA A 118 -5.84 -2.72 -4.13
C ALA A 118 -4.96 -1.45 -4.08
N GLN A 119 -4.30 -1.12 -5.19
CA GLN A 119 -3.52 0.11 -5.32
C GLN A 119 -4.39 1.36 -5.18
N ARG A 120 -5.56 1.40 -5.83
CA ARG A 120 -6.51 2.51 -5.71
C ARG A 120 -6.96 2.69 -4.26
N TRP A 121 -7.33 1.61 -3.59
CA TRP A 121 -7.71 1.65 -2.17
C TRP A 121 -6.58 2.20 -1.28
N LEU A 122 -5.34 1.74 -1.49
CA LEU A 122 -4.19 2.28 -0.77
C LEU A 122 -4.02 3.79 -1.01
N ALA A 123 -4.08 4.23 -2.26
CA ALA A 123 -3.95 5.63 -2.64
C ALA A 123 -5.03 6.51 -2.00
N THR A 124 -6.30 6.07 -2.01
CA THR A 124 -7.40 6.81 -1.37
C THR A 124 -7.19 6.95 0.14
N LEU A 125 -6.57 5.95 0.77
CA LEU A 125 -6.34 5.97 2.20
C LEU A 125 -5.14 6.83 2.62
N THR A 126 -4.22 7.17 1.72
CA THR A 126 -3.06 8.04 2.04
C THR A 126 -3.48 9.42 2.53
N HIS A 127 -4.66 9.90 2.11
CA HIS A 127 -5.15 11.25 2.40
C HIS A 127 -6.25 11.32 3.47
N VAL A 128 -6.42 10.29 4.30
CA VAL A 128 -7.45 10.32 5.34
C VAL A 128 -7.12 11.40 6.38
N PRO A 129 -7.95 12.46 6.53
CA PRO A 129 -7.65 13.57 7.42
C PRO A 129 -7.72 13.10 8.87
N SER A 130 -6.64 13.30 9.64
CA SER A 130 -6.53 12.85 11.04
C SER A 130 -6.91 13.93 12.08
N GLY A 131 -7.52 15.04 11.64
CA GLY A 131 -7.95 16.12 12.53
C GLY A 131 -9.15 15.73 13.41
N PRO A 132 -9.45 16.49 14.48
CA PRO A 132 -10.69 16.29 15.24
C PRO A 132 -11.90 16.55 14.32
N VAL A 133 -12.85 15.61 14.30
CA VAL A 133 -14.10 15.75 13.53
C VAL A 133 -15.30 15.48 14.43
N ASP A 134 -16.36 16.25 14.25
CA ASP A 134 -17.61 16.05 14.97
C ASP A 134 -18.25 14.70 14.60
N ALA A 135 -18.58 13.90 15.60
CA ALA A 135 -19.18 12.58 15.43
C ALA A 135 -20.56 12.62 14.74
N ARG A 136 -21.35 13.67 14.97
CA ARG A 136 -22.65 13.88 14.31
C ARG A 136 -22.45 14.26 12.85
N GLU A 137 -21.46 15.10 12.57
CA GLU A 137 -21.12 15.47 11.19
C GLU A 137 -20.73 14.22 10.39
N LEU A 138 -19.86 13.37 10.94
CA LEU A 138 -19.50 12.10 10.30
C LEU A 138 -20.71 11.19 10.11
N TYR A 139 -21.62 11.12 11.08
CA TYR A 139 -22.84 10.33 10.94
C TYR A 139 -23.74 10.84 9.79
N GLU A 140 -23.93 12.15 9.65
CA GLU A 140 -24.70 12.72 8.54
C GLU A 140 -24.02 12.49 7.19
N GLN A 141 -22.69 12.63 7.11
CA GLN A 141 -21.93 12.27 5.90
C GLN A 141 -22.12 10.79 5.54
N MET A 142 -22.10 9.89 6.53
CA MET A 142 -22.35 8.46 6.31
C MET A 142 -23.79 8.19 5.85
N LYS A 143 -24.76 8.92 6.39
CA LYS A 143 -26.17 8.80 5.99
C LYS A 143 -26.38 9.23 4.54
N ALA A 144 -25.84 10.38 4.15
CA ALA A 144 -25.88 10.84 2.76
C ALA A 144 -25.22 9.83 1.81
N ARG A 145 -24.07 9.28 2.22
CA ARG A 145 -23.35 8.25 1.45
C ARG A 145 -24.13 6.94 1.32
N LYS A 146 -24.75 6.50 2.41
CA LYS A 146 -25.63 5.32 2.44
C LYS A 146 -26.77 5.47 1.42
N GLU A 147 -27.41 6.63 1.40
CA GLU A 147 -28.53 6.93 0.49
C GLU A 147 -28.06 6.93 -0.97
N LEU A 148 -26.94 7.59 -1.26
CA LEU A 148 -26.34 7.62 -2.60
C LEU A 148 -25.99 6.22 -3.13
N LEU A 149 -25.47 5.34 -2.27
CA LEU A 149 -25.04 3.99 -2.65
C LEU A 149 -26.15 2.94 -2.54
N GLY A 150 -27.37 3.31 -2.12
CA GLY A 150 -28.47 2.38 -1.90
C GLY A 150 -28.19 1.31 -0.83
N LEU A 151 -27.36 1.63 0.17
CA LEU A 151 -26.95 0.67 1.20
C LEU A 151 -27.89 0.66 2.41
N THR A 152 -27.91 -0.46 3.11
CA THR A 152 -28.49 -0.58 4.46
C THR A 152 -27.48 -0.14 5.53
N TRP A 153 -27.96 0.26 6.71
CA TRP A 153 -27.07 0.61 7.82
C TRP A 153 -26.16 -0.55 8.26
N SER A 154 -26.63 -1.80 8.12
CA SER A 154 -25.81 -2.98 8.41
C SER A 154 -24.64 -3.08 7.42
N GLN A 155 -24.89 -2.92 6.12
CA GLN A 155 -23.84 -2.93 5.11
C GLN A 155 -22.84 -1.79 5.31
N VAL A 156 -23.31 -0.59 5.67
CA VAL A 156 -22.44 0.54 5.99
C VAL A 156 -21.57 0.24 7.20
N ALA A 157 -22.14 -0.32 8.28
CA ALA A 157 -21.37 -0.69 9.46
C ALA A 157 -20.25 -1.69 9.11
N ILE A 158 -20.56 -2.70 8.30
CA ILE A 158 -19.56 -3.69 7.84
C ILE A 158 -18.50 -3.02 6.98
N ALA A 159 -18.87 -2.20 6.00
CA ALA A 159 -17.92 -1.55 5.11
C ALA A 159 -17.02 -0.53 5.83
N ALA A 160 -17.55 0.16 6.85
CA ALA A 160 -16.79 1.06 7.70
C ALA A 160 -16.00 0.34 8.82
N GLY A 161 -15.98 -1.00 8.84
CA GLY A 161 -15.29 -1.78 9.87
C GLY A 161 -15.79 -1.52 11.28
N SER A 162 -17.11 -1.34 11.45
CA SER A 162 -17.79 -0.96 12.69
C SER A 162 -19.04 -1.81 12.93
N ASN A 163 -19.86 -1.47 13.92
CA ASN A 163 -21.14 -2.11 14.19
C ASN A 163 -22.27 -1.08 14.33
N CYS A 164 -23.52 -1.53 14.22
CA CYS A 164 -24.69 -0.63 14.30
C CYS A 164 -24.79 0.12 15.62
N SER A 165 -24.34 -0.48 16.74
CA SER A 165 -24.32 0.20 18.05
C SER A 165 -23.36 1.38 18.05
N THR A 166 -22.18 1.24 17.43
CA THR A 166 -21.21 2.33 17.26
C THR A 166 -21.78 3.45 16.40
N LEU A 167 -22.49 3.15 15.31
CA LEU A 167 -23.16 4.18 14.50
C LEU A 167 -24.26 4.92 15.30
N ASN A 168 -25.00 4.22 16.16
CA ASN A 168 -25.96 4.84 17.07
C ASN A 168 -25.28 5.73 18.13
N SER A 169 -24.10 5.36 18.61
CA SER A 169 -23.29 6.19 19.51
C SER A 169 -22.79 7.45 18.82
N MET A 170 -22.39 7.36 17.54
CA MET A 170 -21.99 8.53 16.74
C MET A 170 -23.13 9.52 16.58
N ARG A 171 -24.35 9.03 16.33
CA ARG A 171 -25.57 9.87 16.31
C ARG A 171 -25.76 10.64 17.61
N ARG A 172 -25.30 10.10 18.74
CA ARG A 172 -25.34 10.76 20.06
C ARG A 172 -24.15 11.67 20.34
N GLY A 173 -23.20 11.79 19.41
CA GLY A 173 -21.98 12.59 19.57
C GLY A 173 -20.78 11.85 20.15
N LEU A 174 -20.86 10.52 20.30
CA LEU A 174 -19.81 9.70 20.90
C LEU A 174 -19.02 8.96 19.83
N LEU A 175 -17.71 9.21 19.78
CA LEU A 175 -16.82 8.60 18.79
C LEU A 175 -15.42 8.39 19.38
N SER A 176 -14.93 7.15 19.29
CA SER A 176 -13.52 6.88 19.61
C SER A 176 -12.62 7.26 18.42
N LYS A 177 -11.38 7.68 18.69
CA LYS A 177 -10.40 8.05 17.66
C LYS A 177 -10.22 6.97 16.60
N GLN A 178 -10.19 5.69 17.00
CA GLN A 178 -10.08 4.57 16.07
C GLN A 178 -11.33 4.40 15.19
N THR A 179 -12.52 4.66 15.72
CA THR A 179 -13.76 4.63 14.92
C THR A 179 -13.79 5.80 13.96
N GLN A 180 -13.34 6.98 14.39
CA GLN A 180 -13.22 8.15 13.54
C GLN A 180 -12.37 7.86 12.30
N VAL A 181 -11.16 7.32 12.50
CA VAL A 181 -10.24 6.96 11.43
C VAL A 181 -10.87 5.96 10.45
N ARG A 182 -11.54 4.91 10.96
CA ARG A 182 -12.21 3.90 10.12
C ARG A 182 -13.37 4.47 9.30
N VAL A 183 -14.19 5.32 9.91
CA VAL A 183 -15.30 6.01 9.23
C VAL A 183 -14.79 6.96 8.15
N GLN A 184 -13.77 7.76 8.46
CA GLN A 184 -13.17 8.69 7.50
C GLN A 184 -12.51 7.93 6.33
N ALA A 185 -11.84 6.82 6.61
CA ALA A 185 -11.31 5.92 5.59
C ALA A 185 -12.42 5.42 4.65
N TRP A 186 -13.55 4.97 5.20
CA TRP A 186 -14.69 4.53 4.37
C TRP A 186 -15.32 5.68 3.56
N LEU A 187 -15.47 6.86 4.16
CA LEU A 187 -15.99 8.04 3.46
C LEU A 187 -15.06 8.48 2.32
N ALA A 188 -13.74 8.39 2.50
CA ALA A 188 -12.76 8.67 1.45
C ALA A 188 -12.87 7.67 0.29
N VAL A 189 -12.90 6.36 0.60
CA VAL A 189 -13.02 5.29 -0.42
C VAL A 189 -14.33 5.37 -1.20
N THR A 190 -15.38 5.88 -0.58
CA THR A 190 -16.70 5.95 -1.19
C THR A 190 -17.06 7.31 -1.76
N ALA A 191 -16.18 8.32 -1.66
CA ALA A 191 -16.36 9.65 -2.21
C ALA A 191 -16.75 9.59 -3.70
N PRO A 192 -17.66 10.47 -4.19
CA PRO A 192 -17.83 10.55 -5.63
C PRO A 192 -16.50 11.02 -6.22
N MET A 193 -16.09 10.51 -7.38
CA MET A 193 -14.94 11.07 -8.07
C MET A 193 -15.17 12.57 -8.25
N SER A 194 -14.14 13.37 -7.98
CA SER A 194 -14.23 14.81 -8.22
C SER A 194 -14.56 15.03 -9.71
N PRO A 195 -15.37 16.05 -10.07
CA PRO A 195 -15.59 16.43 -11.46
C PRO A 195 -14.27 16.70 -12.23
N GLU A 196 -13.19 17.03 -11.53
CA GLU A 196 -11.86 17.19 -12.13
C GLU A 196 -11.18 15.86 -12.47
N GLU A 197 -11.42 14.81 -11.69
CA GLU A 197 -10.91 13.45 -11.96
C GLU A 197 -11.69 12.80 -13.11
N GLU A 198 -12.98 13.08 -13.19
CA GLU A 198 -13.87 12.63 -14.28
C GLU A 198 -13.45 13.23 -15.63
N ARG A 199 -12.96 14.48 -15.65
CA ARG A 199 -12.40 15.13 -16.86
C ARG A 199 -11.01 14.66 -17.26
N ARG A 200 -10.20 14.12 -16.34
CA ARG A 200 -8.86 13.57 -16.64
C ARG A 200 -8.90 12.14 -17.17
N SER A 201 -10.03 11.45 -16.97
CA SER A 201 -10.20 10.03 -17.33
C SER A 201 -11.05 9.82 -18.60
N ALA A 202 -11.59 10.91 -19.18
CA ALA A 202 -12.35 10.93 -20.42
C ALA A 202 -11.50 11.45 -21.58
#